data_AF-A0A661C0J5-F1
#
_entry.id   AF-A0A661C0J5-F1
#
_cell.length_a   1.000
_cell.length_b   1.000
_cell.length_c   1.000
_cell.angle_alpha   90.00
_cell.angle_beta   90.00
_cell.angle_gamma   90.00
#
_symmetry.space_group_name_H-M   'P 1'
#
loop_
_entity.id
_entity.type
_entity.pdbx_description
1 polymer ?
#
loop_
_entity_poly.entity_id
_entity_poly.type
_entity_poly.pdbx_seq_one_letter_code
_entity_poly.pdbx_strand_id
1 'polypeptide(L)'
;MIEQTLLIIGAAIFGILGAAHLLFTFFTNKFNAFDKSVTKAMKSTSPVLAKETTMWNAWIGFNASHSFGAMLVTAFYVPLVVTNMAFIRESMWFS
;
A
#
# COMPACT_ATOMS: atom_id res chain seq x y z
N MET A 1 -17.09 -20.12 10.47
CA MET A 1 -17.60 -18.76 10.21
C MET A 1 -16.76 -17.69 10.88
N ILE A 2 -16.27 -17.91 12.11
CA ILE A 2 -15.43 -16.95 12.81
C ILE A 2 -14.11 -16.67 12.06
N GLU A 3 -13.48 -17.72 11.53
CA GLU A 3 -12.26 -17.66 10.74
C GLU A 3 -12.44 -16.86 9.43
N GLN A 4 -13.59 -17.00 8.78
CA GLN A 4 -13.94 -16.24 7.59
C GLN A 4 -14.08 -14.75 7.93
N THR A 5 -14.78 -14.43 9.02
CA THR A 5 -14.92 -13.06 9.52
C THR A 5 -13.58 -12.44 9.90
N LEU A 6 -12.72 -13.18 10.60
CA LEU A 6 -11.39 -12.69 11.00
C LEU A 6 -10.50 -12.41 9.79
N LEU A 7 -10.52 -13.27 8.77
CA LEU A 7 -9.78 -13.04 7.52
C LEU A 7 -10.28 -11.82 6.77
N ILE A 8 -11.61 -11.64 6.67
CA ILE A 8 -12.20 -10.45 6.04
C ILE A 8 -11.81 -9.18 6.79
N ILE A 9 -11.94 -9.16 8.12
CA ILE A 9 -11.58 -8.00 8.94
C ILE A 9 -10.10 -7.69 8.79
N GLY A 10 -9.22 -8.69 8.94
CA GLY A 10 -7.78 -8.52 8.81
C GLY A 10 -7.39 -7.98 7.44
N ALA A 11 -7.92 -8.57 6.36
CA ALA A 11 -7.68 -8.09 5.00
C ALA A 11 -8.23 -6.67 4.79
N ALA A 12 -9.42 -6.34 5.31
CA ALA A 12 -10.02 -5.02 5.17
C ALA A 12 -9.18 -3.90 5.83
N ILE A 13 -8.52 -4.18 6.96
CA ILE A 13 -7.62 -3.22 7.62
C ILE A 13 -6.51 -2.79 6.66
N PHE A 14 -5.86 -3.73 5.95
CA PHE A 14 -4.83 -3.40 4.95
C PHE A 14 -5.37 -2.53 3.82
N GLY A 15 -6.61 -2.75 3.38
CA GLY A 15 -7.24 -1.99 2.31
C GLY A 15 -7.55 -0.56 2.72
N ILE A 16 -8.12 -0.39 3.92
CA ILE A 16 -8.42 0.92 4.49
C ILE A 16 -7.12 1.71 4.71
N LEU A 17 -6.12 1.10 5.32
CA LEU A 17 -4.83 1.76 5.56
C LEU A 17 -4.09 2.06 4.25
N GLY A 18 -4.10 1.13 3.29
CA GLY A 18 -3.51 1.34 1.97
C GLY A 18 -4.16 2.48 1.21
N ALA A 19 -5.49 2.56 1.23
CA ALA A 19 -6.25 3.65 0.63
C ALA A 19 -6.01 4.99 1.33
N ALA A 20 -5.98 5.02 2.67
CA ALA A 20 -5.65 6.23 3.42
C ALA A 20 -4.21 6.71 3.14
N HIS A 21 -3.24 5.79 3.08
CA HIS A 21 -1.86 6.09 2.73
C HIS A 21 -1.74 6.62 1.29
N LEU A 22 -2.53 6.08 0.35
CA LEU A 22 -2.56 6.54 -1.03
C LEU A 22 -3.15 7.96 -1.11
N LEU A 23 -4.23 8.20 -0.36
CA LEU A 23 -4.83 9.52 -0.21
C LEU A 23 -3.80 10.52 0.32
N PHE A 24 -3.07 10.16 1.38
CA PHE A 24 -2.05 11.01 1.97
C PHE A 24 -0.88 11.29 1.03
N THR A 25 -0.52 10.33 0.17
CA THR A 25 0.54 10.43 -0.83
C THR A 25 0.25 11.47 -1.90
N PHE A 26 -0.99 11.50 -2.43
CA PHE A 26 -1.32 12.36 -3.57
C PHE A 26 -2.09 13.63 -3.22
N PHE A 27 -2.86 13.63 -2.13
CA PHE A 27 -3.83 14.70 -1.84
C PHE A 27 -3.56 15.47 -0.56
N THR A 28 -2.45 15.18 0.13
CA THR A 28 -2.05 15.89 1.35
C THR A 28 -0.56 16.20 1.37
N ASN A 29 -0.10 16.92 2.39
CA ASN A 29 1.31 17.19 2.65
C ASN A 29 1.92 16.29 3.75
N LYS A 30 1.21 15.23 4.19
CA LYS A 30 1.62 14.40 5.33
C LYS A 30 2.94 13.65 5.10
N PHE A 31 3.30 13.38 3.85
CA PHE A 31 4.58 12.76 3.47
C PHE A 31 5.64 13.73 2.95
N ASN A 32 5.42 15.04 3.13
CA ASN A 32 6.50 16.01 2.92
C ASN A 32 7.54 15.86 4.04
N ALA A 33 8.80 16.19 3.74
CA ALA A 33 9.79 16.38 4.79
C ALA A 33 9.38 17.54 5.69
N PHE A 34 9.61 17.40 7.00
CA PHE A 34 9.32 18.45 7.97
C PHE A 34 10.09 19.74 7.64
N ASP A 35 11.37 19.61 7.30
CA ASP A 35 12.14 20.71 6.70
C ASP A 35 11.78 20.88 5.22
N LYS A 36 11.24 22.05 4.90
CA LYS A 36 10.86 22.44 3.54
C LYS A 36 12.06 22.48 2.58
N SER A 37 13.27 22.74 3.09
CA SER A 37 14.50 22.77 2.29
C SER A 37 14.78 21.39 1.66
N VAL A 38 14.51 20.31 2.40
CA VAL A 38 14.68 18.93 1.94
C VAL A 38 13.69 18.60 0.83
N THR A 39 12.40 18.94 1.01
CA THR A 39 11.41 18.74 -0.06
C THR A 39 11.78 19.52 -1.32
N LYS A 40 12.32 20.73 -1.19
CA LYS A 40 12.82 21.53 -2.33
C LYS A 40 13.99 20.84 -3.03
N ALA A 41 14.98 20.37 -2.27
CA ALA A 41 16.14 19.67 -2.81
C ALA A 41 15.76 18.36 -3.53
N MET A 42 14.84 17.58 -2.96
CA MET A 42 14.35 16.34 -3.57
C MET A 42 13.67 16.59 -4.92
N LYS A 43 12.99 17.75 -5.09
CA LYS A 43 12.35 18.13 -6.34
C LYS A 43 13.36 18.64 -7.39
N SER A 44 14.53 19.12 -6.98
CA SER A 44 15.54 19.69 -7.86
C SER A 44 16.67 18.73 -8.22
N THR A 45 16.66 17.50 -7.69
CA THR A 45 17.69 16.50 -7.93
C THR A 45 17.08 15.16 -8.32
N SER A 46 17.91 14.27 -8.84
CA SER A 46 17.54 12.94 -9.30
C SER A 46 18.31 11.87 -8.53
N PRO A 47 17.78 10.63 -8.44
CA PRO A 47 18.59 9.49 -8.04
C PRO A 47 19.87 9.38 -8.87
N VAL A 48 20.88 8.69 -8.34
CA VAL A 48 22.05 8.32 -9.15
C VAL A 48 21.65 7.36 -10.28
N LEU A 49 20.74 6.43 -9.98
CA LEU A 49 20.30 5.36 -10.86
C LEU A 49 19.57 5.85 -12.13
N ALA A 50 18.76 6.91 -12.03
CA ALA A 50 17.91 7.40 -13.11
C ALA A 50 17.83 8.92 -13.09
N LYS A 51 18.17 9.57 -14.20
CA LYS A 51 18.21 11.04 -14.33
C LYS A 51 16.92 11.63 -14.88
N GLU A 52 16.04 10.78 -15.38
CA GLU A 52 14.75 11.10 -15.98
C GLU A 52 13.64 11.31 -14.93
N THR A 53 13.94 11.03 -13.65
CA THR A 53 13.01 11.23 -12.52
C THR A 53 13.68 12.03 -11.40
N THR A 54 12.88 12.72 -10.60
CA THR A 54 13.36 13.43 -9.42
C THR A 54 13.38 12.51 -8.20
N MET A 55 14.20 12.83 -7.19
CA MET A 55 14.12 12.14 -5.89
C MET A 55 12.71 12.22 -5.30
N TRP A 56 12.02 13.34 -5.53
CA TRP A 56 10.63 13.52 -5.14
C TRP A 56 9.67 12.54 -5.84
N ASN A 57 9.76 12.41 -7.16
CA ASN A 57 8.89 11.50 -7.91
C ASN A 57 9.18 10.03 -7.56
N ALA A 58 10.44 9.67 -7.31
CA ALA A 58 10.80 8.35 -6.80
C ALA A 58 10.18 8.08 -5.42
N TRP A 59 10.22 9.06 -4.51
CA TRP A 59 9.57 8.97 -3.19
C TRP A 59 8.05 8.80 -3.27
N ILE A 60 7.38 9.59 -4.14
CA ILE A 60 5.94 9.47 -4.38
C ILE A 60 5.60 8.09 -4.97
N GLY A 61 6.36 7.65 -5.99
CA GLY A 61 6.17 6.34 -6.62
C GLY A 61 6.34 5.18 -5.65
N PHE A 62 7.34 5.25 -4.76
CA PHE A 62 7.54 4.25 -3.71
C PHE A 62 6.33 4.18 -2.76
N ASN A 63 5.87 5.32 -2.25
CA ASN A 63 4.71 5.36 -1.35
C ASN A 63 3.42 4.87 -2.04
N ALA A 64 3.20 5.25 -3.29
CA ALA A 64 2.06 4.76 -4.08
C ALA A 64 2.13 3.24 -4.29
N SER A 65 3.31 2.71 -4.62
CA SER A 65 3.50 1.26 -4.79
C SER A 65 3.27 0.48 -3.49
N HIS A 66 3.69 1.05 -2.35
CA HIS A 66 3.45 0.48 -1.02
C HIS A 66 1.95 0.44 -0.69
N SER A 67 1.23 1.55 -0.94
CA SER A 67 -0.22 1.60 -0.82
C SER A 67 -0.91 0.53 -1.65
N PHE A 68 -0.52 0.38 -2.92
CA PHE A 68 -1.10 -0.64 -3.78
C PHE A 68 -0.81 -2.05 -3.25
N GLY A 69 0.40 -2.33 -2.77
CA GLY A 69 0.73 -3.60 -2.12
C GLY A 69 -0.22 -3.94 -0.97
N ALA A 70 -0.50 -2.98 -0.09
CA ALA A 70 -1.45 -3.17 1.01
C ALA A 70 -2.89 -3.39 0.49
N MET A 71 -3.34 -2.62 -0.49
CA MET A 71 -4.69 -2.75 -1.06
C MET A 71 -4.89 -4.08 -1.81
N LEU A 72 -3.84 -4.63 -2.44
CA LEU A 72 -3.91 -5.92 -3.11
C LEU A 72 -4.24 -7.05 -2.13
N VAL A 73 -3.77 -6.99 -0.88
CA VAL A 73 -4.15 -7.97 0.16
C VAL A 73 -5.67 -8.05 0.29
N THR A 74 -6.33 -6.91 0.44
CA THR A 74 -7.80 -6.86 0.50
C THR A 74 -8.45 -7.31 -0.80
N ALA A 75 -7.95 -6.82 -1.94
CA ALA A 75 -8.53 -7.07 -3.25
C ALA A 75 -8.51 -8.56 -3.63
N PHE A 76 -7.52 -9.33 -3.17
CA PHE A 76 -7.46 -10.77 -3.40
C PHE A 76 -8.13 -11.57 -2.29
N TYR A 77 -7.82 -11.30 -1.02
CA TYR A 77 -8.29 -12.15 0.08
C TYR A 77 -9.78 -11.97 0.36
N VAL A 78 -10.35 -10.77 0.29
CA VAL A 78 -11.79 -10.60 0.60
C VAL A 78 -12.66 -11.37 -0.40
N PRO A 79 -12.49 -11.23 -1.74
CA PRO A 79 -13.26 -12.03 -2.69
C PRO A 79 -13.00 -13.53 -2.53
N LEU A 80 -11.75 -13.96 -2.33
CA LEU A 80 -11.41 -15.37 -2.15
C LEU A 80 -12.08 -15.98 -0.92
N VAL A 81 -12.05 -15.28 0.21
CA VAL A 81 -12.67 -15.71 1.48
C VAL A 81 -14.20 -15.74 1.37
N VAL A 82 -14.80 -14.80 0.65
CA VAL A 82 -16.27 -14.75 0.45
C VAL A 82 -16.75 -15.85 -0.51
N THR A 83 -16.01 -16.11 -1.59
CA THR A 83 -16.47 -17.00 -2.67
C THR A 83 -15.92 -18.43 -2.58
N ASN A 84 -14.75 -18.63 -1.97
CA ASN A 84 -13.99 -19.88 -2.04
C ASN A 84 -13.28 -20.21 -0.70
N MET A 85 -14.00 -20.07 0.42
CA MET A 85 -13.43 -20.34 1.75
C MET A 85 -12.87 -21.76 1.93
N ALA A 86 -13.47 -22.76 1.25
CA ALA A 86 -13.00 -24.15 1.30
C ALA A 86 -11.55 -24.28 0.82
N PHE A 87 -11.19 -23.58 -0.26
CA PHE A 87 -9.83 -23.58 -0.80
C PHE A 87 -8.79 -23.09 0.22
N ILE A 88 -9.13 -22.08 1.01
CA ILE A 88 -8.23 -21.56 2.05
C ILE A 88 -8.05 -22.59 3.18
N ARG A 89 -9.13 -23.25 3.60
CA ARG A 89 -9.10 -24.26 4.67
C ARG A 89 -8.31 -25.52 4.28
N GLU A 90 -8.37 -25.90 3.01
CA GLU A 90 -7.66 -27.07 2.48
C GLU A 90 -6.20 -26.79 2.13
N SER A 91 -5.77 -25.53 2.20
CA SER A 91 -4.39 -25.16 1.87
C SER A 91 -3.41 -25.59 2.96
N MET A 92 -2.20 -26.01 2.54
CA MET A 92 -1.13 -26.41 3.47
C MET A 92 -0.67 -25.30 4.43
N TRP A 93 -1.04 -24.05 4.15
CA TRP A 93 -0.72 -22.91 5.01
C TRP A 93 -1.61 -22.82 6.26
N PHE A 94 -2.79 -23.43 6.23
CA PHE A 94 -3.79 -23.35 7.30
C PHE A 94 -4.23 -24.73 7.82
N SER A 95 -3.59 -25.82 7.37
CA SER A 95 -3.85 -27.22 7.75
C SER A 95 -2.83 -27.76 8.76
#